data_AF-X1BV75-F1
#
_entry.id   AF-X1BV75-F1
#
_cell.length_a   1.000
_cell.length_b   1.000
_cell.length_c   1.000
_cell.angle_alpha   90.00
_cell.angle_beta   90.00
_cell.angle_gamma   90.00
#
_symmetry.space_group_name_H-M   'P 1'
#
loop_
_entity.id
_entity.type
_entity.pdbx_description
1 polymer ?
#
loop_
_entity_poly.entity_id
_entity_poly.type
_entity_poly.pdbx_seq_one_letter_code
_entity_poly.pdbx_strand_id
1 'polypeptide(L)'
;MIVAQFISKLRVELKDFPRVQRDRWDGDGSTLLFLASTVPIKDASYVVKVGGVTKTETTHYTLDRDTGELLFTTGNAPASASDNVEMTYRSVKIRDEDYIEIICDAIDYFKWKFWKMAIDTTTLTSVKDQYEYDCSGVTNILYVINLWYKTAAGSTIWQAMQGLTNWKYYVEQLKLYIDPTLNVSSLP
;
A
#
# COMPACT_ATOMS: atom_id res chain seq x y z
N MET A 1 -4.59 5.51 12.62
CA MET A 1 -3.41 6.22 12.05
C MET A 1 -3.41 5.93 10.57
N ILE A 2 -3.39 6.96 9.73
CA ILE A 2 -3.38 6.76 8.27
C ILE A 2 -1.96 6.36 7.85
N VAL A 3 -1.80 5.50 6.84
CA VAL A 3 -0.50 5.00 6.34
C VAL A 3 0.50 6.15 6.11
N ALA A 4 0.06 7.24 5.50
CA ALA A 4 0.90 8.43 5.27
C ALA A 4 1.47 9.06 6.56
N GLN A 5 0.73 9.02 7.68
CA GLN A 5 1.22 9.52 8.97
C GLN A 5 2.28 8.58 9.57
N PHE A 6 2.13 7.28 9.34
CA PHE A 6 3.11 6.29 9.80
C PHE A 6 4.40 6.38 9.00
N ILE A 7 4.32 6.47 7.66
CA ILE A 7 5.47 6.71 6.79
C ILE A 7 6.20 7.98 7.20
N SER A 8 5.46 9.05 7.53
CA SER A 8 6.07 10.30 8.01
C SER A 8 6.87 10.10 9.30
N LYS A 9 6.40 9.27 10.24
CA LYS A 9 7.16 8.93 11.45
C LYS A 9 8.40 8.10 11.14
N LEU A 10 8.25 7.05 10.32
CA LEU A 10 9.36 6.19 9.90
C LEU A 10 10.46 6.98 9.20
N ARG A 11 10.12 7.92 8.32
CA ARG A 11 11.09 8.81 7.67
C ARG A 11 11.89 9.62 8.67
N VAL A 12 11.25 10.12 9.74
CA VAL A 12 11.95 10.85 10.82
C VAL A 12 12.87 9.91 11.60
N GLU A 13 12.39 8.72 11.96
CA GLU A 13 13.15 7.72 12.73
C GLU A 13 14.38 7.22 11.95
N LEU A 14 14.23 6.97 10.65
CA LEU A 14 15.29 6.51 9.75
C LEU A 14 16.16 7.65 9.22
N LYS A 15 15.89 8.91 9.62
CA LYS A 15 16.59 10.12 9.16
C LYS A 15 16.57 10.27 7.63
N ASP A 16 15.49 9.83 7.00
CA ASP A 16 15.22 9.96 5.58
C ASP A 16 14.40 11.24 5.30
N PHE A 17 15.08 12.38 5.43
CA PHE A 17 14.46 13.69 5.26
C PHE A 17 14.42 14.10 3.78
N PRO A 18 13.25 14.51 3.25
CA PRO A 18 13.15 14.99 1.88
C PRO A 18 14.02 16.24 1.65
N ARG A 19 14.79 16.25 0.56
CA ARG A 19 15.64 17.38 0.17
C ARG A 19 15.12 18.00 -1.11
N VAL A 20 14.95 19.32 -1.11
CA VAL A 20 14.52 20.03 -2.33
C VAL A 20 15.67 20.05 -3.32
N GLN A 21 15.37 19.67 -4.56
CA GLN A 21 16.27 19.71 -5.69
C GLN A 21 15.68 20.57 -6.79
N ARG A 22 16.55 21.11 -7.64
CA ARG A 22 16.16 21.86 -8.83
C ARG A 22 17.14 21.56 -9.93
N ASP A 23 16.61 21.05 -11.03
CA ASP A 23 17.36 20.78 -12.24
C ASP A 23 16.86 21.68 -13.37
N ARG A 24 17.79 22.05 -14.25
CA ARG A 24 17.55 22.89 -15.43
C ARG A 24 18.26 22.30 -16.63
N TRP A 25 17.61 22.39 -17.78
CA TRP A 25 18.14 21.94 -19.06
C TRP A 25 17.77 22.91 -20.17
N ASP A 26 18.60 22.91 -21.20
CA ASP A 26 18.33 23.60 -22.46
C ASP A 26 17.43 22.72 -23.35
N GLY A 27 16.37 23.32 -23.88
CA GLY A 27 15.56 22.72 -24.95
C GLY A 27 16.18 22.99 -26.32
N ASP A 28 15.92 22.11 -27.27
CA ASP A 28 16.39 22.19 -28.66
C ASP A 28 15.26 21.99 -29.70
N GLY A 29 14.02 21.75 -29.24
CA GLY A 29 12.86 21.45 -30.07
C GLY A 29 12.74 19.99 -30.52
N SER A 30 13.65 19.09 -30.12
CA SER A 30 13.67 17.69 -30.59
C SER A 30 14.02 16.65 -29.52
N THR A 31 14.85 17.01 -28.54
CA THR A 31 15.19 16.17 -27.40
C THR A 31 13.98 16.02 -26.50
N LEU A 32 13.59 14.77 -26.23
CA LEU A 32 12.43 14.44 -25.41
C LEU A 32 12.82 13.95 -24.01
N LEU A 33 14.04 13.44 -23.84
CA LEU A 33 14.48 12.80 -22.59
C LEU A 33 15.44 13.72 -21.84
N PHE A 34 15.14 13.94 -20.56
CA PHE A 34 15.97 14.67 -19.61
C PHE A 34 16.12 13.82 -18.34
N LEU A 35 17.29 13.90 -17.70
CA LEU A 35 17.60 13.08 -16.52
C LEU A 35 17.76 13.95 -15.28
N ALA A 36 17.01 13.61 -14.23
CA ALA A 36 17.14 14.21 -12.91
C ALA A 36 18.55 13.98 -12.34
N SER A 37 19.10 14.98 -11.64
CA SER A 37 20.42 14.86 -11.00
C SER A 37 20.42 13.95 -9.78
N THR A 38 19.28 13.80 -9.12
CA THR A 38 19.15 13.02 -7.88
C THR A 38 17.91 12.13 -7.91
N VAL A 39 18.10 10.88 -7.51
CA VAL A 39 17.06 9.86 -7.39
C VAL A 39 17.18 9.12 -6.05
N PRO A 40 16.11 8.48 -5.55
CA PRO A 40 14.73 8.54 -6.05
C PRO A 40 14.00 9.85 -5.73
N ILE A 41 12.98 10.15 -6.53
CA ILE A 41 12.12 11.32 -6.41
C ILE A 41 10.90 10.95 -5.55
N LYS A 42 10.57 11.80 -4.56
CA LYS A 42 9.39 11.59 -3.72
C LYS A 42 8.11 11.82 -4.51
N ASP A 43 7.13 10.94 -4.30
CA ASP A 43 5.80 11.04 -4.90
C ASP A 43 5.10 12.38 -4.62
N ALA A 44 4.37 12.86 -5.63
CA ALA A 44 3.62 14.12 -5.62
C ALA A 44 4.43 15.34 -5.12
N SER A 45 5.75 15.33 -5.31
CA SER A 45 6.65 16.39 -4.81
C SER A 45 7.32 17.23 -5.89
N TYR A 46 7.04 16.93 -7.16
CA TYR A 46 7.68 17.55 -8.33
C TYR A 46 6.76 18.52 -9.06
N VAL A 47 7.38 19.50 -9.72
CA VAL A 47 6.76 20.43 -10.64
C VAL A 47 7.71 20.61 -11.82
N VAL A 48 7.23 20.33 -13.03
CA VAL A 48 7.96 20.55 -14.28
C VAL A 48 7.42 21.80 -14.96
N LYS A 49 8.31 22.68 -15.39
CA LYS A 49 8.00 23.89 -16.16
C LYS A 49 8.80 23.91 -17.45
N VAL A 50 8.18 24.40 -18.52
CA VAL A 50 8.86 24.69 -19.79
C VAL A 50 8.55 26.13 -20.18
N GLY A 51 9.58 26.96 -20.32
CA GLY A 51 9.44 28.39 -20.59
C GLY A 51 8.64 29.13 -19.52
N GLY A 52 8.77 28.71 -18.25
CA GLY A 52 8.01 29.26 -17.11
C GLY A 52 6.57 28.73 -16.96
N VAL A 53 6.07 27.95 -17.92
CA VAL A 53 4.71 27.38 -17.88
C VAL A 53 4.75 25.98 -17.27
N THR A 54 3.96 25.75 -16.21
CA THR A 54 3.80 24.43 -15.60
C THR A 54 3.22 23.44 -16.59
N LYS A 55 3.86 22.28 -16.71
CA LYS A 55 3.40 21.17 -17.52
C LYS A 55 2.73 20.11 -16.65
N THR A 56 1.78 19.40 -17.25
CA THR A 56 1.03 18.31 -16.61
C THR A 56 1.59 16.97 -17.04
N GLU A 57 1.93 16.11 -16.08
CA GLU A 57 2.30 14.72 -16.32
C GLU A 57 1.17 13.96 -17.05
N THR A 58 1.50 12.90 -17.78
CA THR A 58 0.67 12.12 -18.71
C THR A 58 0.19 12.87 -19.95
N THR A 59 0.00 14.19 -19.86
CA THR A 59 -0.36 15.03 -21.01
C THR A 59 0.90 15.49 -21.77
N HIS A 60 1.85 16.10 -21.06
CA HIS A 60 3.02 16.73 -21.66
C HIS A 60 4.30 15.92 -21.45
N TYR A 61 4.37 15.13 -20.38
CA TYR A 61 5.53 14.33 -20.05
C TYR A 61 5.15 13.13 -19.18
N THR A 62 6.05 12.15 -19.07
CA THR A 62 6.05 11.10 -18.05
C THR A 62 7.32 11.23 -17.21
N LEU A 63 7.24 10.88 -15.93
CA LEU A 63 8.40 10.88 -15.03
C LEU A 63 8.54 9.52 -14.38
N ASP A 64 9.68 8.87 -14.60
CA ASP A 64 10.10 7.75 -13.78
C ASP A 64 10.81 8.30 -12.53
N ARG A 65 10.26 7.96 -11.36
CA ARG A 65 10.71 8.51 -10.07
C ARG A 65 11.89 7.73 -9.50
N ASP A 66 12.13 6.52 -9.99
CA ASP A 66 13.24 5.66 -9.59
C ASP A 66 14.51 5.98 -10.39
N THR A 67 14.35 6.10 -11.71
CA THR A 67 15.46 6.39 -12.62
C THR A 67 15.68 7.88 -12.86
N GLY A 68 14.68 8.71 -12.55
CA GLY A 68 14.73 10.15 -12.79
C GLY A 68 14.53 10.54 -14.25
N GLU A 69 14.03 9.63 -15.09
CA GLU A 69 13.77 9.87 -16.50
C GLU A 69 12.52 10.73 -16.70
N LEU A 70 12.75 11.98 -17.13
CA LEU A 70 11.71 12.90 -17.57
C LEU A 70 11.58 12.82 -19.09
N LEU A 71 10.50 12.20 -19.57
CA LEU A 71 10.25 12.00 -20.99
C LEU A 71 9.06 12.85 -21.46
N PHE A 72 9.30 13.82 -22.35
CA PHE A 72 8.23 14.59 -22.98
C PHE A 72 7.43 13.75 -23.98
N THR A 73 6.12 13.91 -23.99
CA THR A 73 5.23 13.25 -24.94
C THR A 73 5.43 13.81 -26.36
N THR A 74 5.08 13.04 -27.39
CA THR A 74 5.20 13.47 -28.79
C THR A 74 4.48 14.81 -29.03
N GLY A 75 5.16 15.75 -29.68
CA GLY A 75 4.65 17.10 -29.93
C GLY A 75 4.85 18.10 -28.78
N ASN A 76 5.39 17.66 -27.63
CA ASN A 76 5.69 18.50 -26.47
C ASN A 76 7.19 18.72 -26.24
N ALA A 77 8.03 18.46 -27.25
CA ALA A 77 9.45 18.76 -27.18
C ALA A 77 9.68 20.23 -26.77
N PRO A 78 10.47 20.51 -25.72
CA PRO A 78 10.77 21.88 -25.32
C PRO A 78 11.43 22.66 -26.46
N ALA A 79 10.88 23.83 -26.80
CA ALA A 79 11.43 24.68 -27.87
C ALA A 79 12.89 25.09 -27.58
N SER A 80 13.63 25.49 -28.62
CA SER A 80 15.02 25.91 -28.46
C SER A 80 15.13 27.17 -27.60
N ALA A 81 15.68 27.01 -26.39
CA ALA A 81 15.97 28.09 -25.45
C ALA A 81 16.86 27.57 -24.32
N SER A 82 17.62 28.47 -23.68
CA SER A 82 18.50 28.12 -22.56
C SER A 82 17.73 28.07 -21.24
N ASP A 83 18.05 27.07 -20.40
CA ASP A 83 17.47 26.84 -19.07
C ASP A 83 15.93 26.86 -19.05
N ASN A 84 15.30 26.53 -20.18
CA ASN A 84 13.87 26.67 -20.33
C ASN A 84 13.09 25.48 -19.77
N VAL A 85 13.73 24.32 -19.60
CA VAL A 85 13.16 23.17 -18.90
C VAL A 85 13.62 23.24 -17.46
N GLU A 86 12.68 23.37 -16.52
CA GLU A 86 12.96 23.42 -15.09
C GLU A 86 12.14 22.34 -14.37
N MET A 87 12.80 21.54 -13.54
CA MET A 87 12.13 20.60 -12.65
C MET A 87 12.53 20.91 -11.21
N THR A 88 11.54 21.21 -10.37
CA THR A 88 11.73 21.31 -8.91
C THR A 88 11.06 20.12 -8.25
N TYR A 89 11.78 19.38 -7.41
CA TYR A 89 11.30 18.14 -6.80
C TYR A 89 11.91 17.93 -5.41
N ARG A 90 11.43 16.91 -4.68
CA ARG A 90 12.09 16.46 -3.45
C ARG A 90 12.71 15.09 -3.66
N SER A 91 14.01 14.96 -3.39
CA SER A 91 14.67 13.65 -3.34
C SER A 91 14.59 13.04 -1.95
N VAL A 92 14.48 11.71 -1.90
CA VAL A 92 14.41 10.87 -0.70
C VAL A 92 15.30 9.64 -0.90
N LYS A 93 15.59 8.88 0.16
CA LYS A 93 16.32 7.61 0.01
C LYS A 93 15.42 6.44 -0.33
N ILE A 94 14.20 6.45 0.21
CA ILE A 94 13.18 5.41 0.06
C ILE A 94 11.89 6.11 -0.37
N ARG A 95 11.17 5.61 -1.37
CA ARG A 95 9.89 6.20 -1.82
C ARG A 95 8.75 5.80 -0.90
N ASP A 96 7.63 6.52 -0.99
CA ASP A 96 6.47 6.21 -0.15
C ASP A 96 5.89 4.82 -0.50
N GLU A 97 5.96 4.42 -1.78
CA GLU A 97 5.61 3.07 -2.26
C GLU A 97 6.49 1.99 -1.62
N ASP A 98 7.82 2.16 -1.65
CA ASP A 98 8.74 1.18 -1.07
C ASP A 98 8.58 1.08 0.46
N TYR A 99 8.23 2.17 1.14
CA TYR A 99 7.86 2.11 2.56
C TYR A 99 6.64 1.21 2.79
N ILE A 100 5.63 1.28 1.93
CA ILE A 100 4.44 0.43 2.03
C ILE A 100 4.83 -1.04 1.86
N GLU A 101 5.67 -1.35 0.88
CA GLU A 101 6.17 -2.72 0.67
C GLU A 101 6.93 -3.23 1.90
N ILE A 102 7.88 -2.44 2.43
CA ILE A 102 8.64 -2.81 3.64
C ILE A 102 7.70 -3.05 4.84
N ILE A 103 6.67 -2.23 5.00
CA ILE A 103 5.69 -2.39 6.09
C ILE A 103 4.90 -3.69 5.89
N CYS A 104 4.42 -3.96 4.68
CA CYS A 104 3.68 -5.18 4.36
C CYS A 104 4.55 -6.42 4.59
N ASP A 105 5.78 -6.41 4.10
CA ASP A 105 6.75 -7.49 4.29
C ASP A 105 7.09 -7.71 5.76
N ALA A 106 7.24 -6.63 6.53
CA ALA A 106 7.47 -6.73 7.97
C ALA A 106 6.26 -7.33 8.70
N ILE A 107 5.04 -6.93 8.35
CA ILE A 107 3.81 -7.52 8.91
C ILE A 107 3.77 -9.01 8.59
N ASP A 108 4.08 -9.39 7.35
CA ASP A 108 4.06 -10.79 6.93
C ASP A 108 5.14 -11.63 7.58
N TYR A 109 6.34 -11.08 7.72
CA TYR A 109 7.47 -11.75 8.36
C TYR A 109 7.22 -11.94 9.87
N PHE A 110 6.73 -10.91 10.54
CA PHE A 110 6.52 -10.95 11.99
C PHE A 110 5.16 -11.49 12.40
N LYS A 111 4.32 -11.95 11.45
CA LYS A 111 2.97 -12.42 11.78
C LYS A 111 2.95 -13.55 12.82
N TRP A 112 3.96 -14.42 12.81
CA TRP A 112 4.04 -15.51 13.79
C TRP A 112 4.58 -15.07 15.16
N LYS A 113 5.19 -13.90 15.28
CA LYS A 113 5.80 -13.42 16.53
C LYS A 113 4.91 -12.44 17.30
N PHE A 114 4.13 -11.61 16.61
CA PHE A 114 3.28 -10.61 17.27
C PHE A 114 1.83 -11.05 17.45
N TRP A 115 1.31 -11.92 16.60
CA TRP A 115 -0.10 -12.33 16.67
C TRP A 115 -0.24 -13.62 17.48
N LYS A 116 -0.83 -13.51 18.68
CA LYS A 116 -1.26 -14.68 19.45
C LYS A 116 -2.48 -15.32 18.76
N MET A 117 -2.36 -16.60 18.43
CA MET A 117 -3.50 -17.42 18.01
C MET A 117 -4.43 -17.64 19.21
N ALA A 118 -5.64 -17.08 19.18
CA ALA A 118 -6.67 -17.33 20.18
C ALA A 118 -7.70 -18.33 19.62
N ILE A 119 -8.14 -19.27 20.46
CA ILE A 119 -9.19 -20.25 20.14
C ILE A 119 -10.38 -19.88 21.03
N ASP A 120 -11.48 -19.44 20.42
CA ASP A 120 -12.75 -19.27 21.15
C ASP A 120 -13.44 -20.64 21.26
N THR A 121 -13.90 -20.99 22.47
CA THR A 121 -14.53 -22.28 22.78
C THR A 121 -15.92 -22.14 23.39
N THR A 122 -16.49 -20.92 23.44
CA THR A 122 -17.75 -20.70 24.17
C THR A 122 -18.82 -19.96 23.35
N THR A 123 -19.87 -20.73 23.01
CA THR A 123 -21.27 -20.36 22.76
C THR A 123 -21.57 -19.27 21.72
N LEU A 124 -21.97 -19.74 20.53
CA LEU A 124 -22.54 -18.95 19.43
C LEU A 124 -24.08 -18.94 19.52
N THR A 125 -24.71 -17.77 19.45
CA THR A 125 -26.16 -17.64 19.21
C THR A 125 -26.40 -16.93 17.88
N SER A 126 -27.25 -17.51 17.03
CA SER A 126 -27.53 -17.11 15.65
C SER A 126 -28.89 -16.42 15.49
N VAL A 127 -29.00 -15.45 14.56
CA VAL A 127 -30.20 -15.20 13.75
C VAL A 127 -29.84 -14.65 12.36
N LYS A 128 -30.36 -15.36 11.33
CA LYS A 128 -30.59 -15.05 9.90
C LYS A 128 -29.37 -14.85 8.97
N ASP A 129 -29.06 -15.91 8.24
CA ASP A 129 -28.30 -16.00 6.98
C ASP A 129 -26.88 -15.40 6.93
N GLN A 130 -26.28 -15.15 8.09
CA GLN A 130 -24.85 -14.90 8.25
C GLN A 130 -24.45 -15.45 9.62
N TYR A 131 -23.43 -16.28 9.69
CA TYR A 131 -22.87 -16.66 10.98
C TYR A 131 -22.02 -15.50 11.48
N GLU A 132 -22.51 -14.84 12.52
CA GLU A 132 -21.81 -13.78 13.23
C GLU A 132 -21.13 -14.39 14.45
N TYR A 133 -19.81 -14.32 14.49
CA TYR A 133 -19.02 -14.77 15.63
C TYR A 133 -18.62 -13.53 16.42
N ASP A 134 -19.10 -13.46 17.67
CA ASP A 134 -18.66 -12.45 18.61
C ASP A 134 -17.20 -12.73 18.98
N CYS A 135 -16.31 -11.81 18.63
CA CYS A 135 -14.89 -11.90 18.97
C CYS A 135 -14.55 -11.06 20.21
N SER A 136 -15.54 -10.58 20.97
CA SER A 136 -15.33 -9.78 22.18
C SER A 136 -14.51 -10.51 23.26
N GLY A 137 -14.54 -11.85 23.27
CA GLY A 137 -13.68 -12.70 24.10
C GLY A 137 -12.19 -12.66 23.72
N VAL A 138 -11.85 -12.12 22.55
CA VAL A 138 -10.48 -11.96 22.04
C VAL A 138 -10.15 -10.47 21.96
N THR A 139 -9.36 -9.98 22.93
CA THR A 139 -9.04 -8.55 23.03
C THR A 139 -8.04 -8.10 21.96
N ASN A 140 -8.24 -6.89 21.42
CA ASN A 140 -7.32 -6.16 20.52
C ASN A 140 -7.11 -6.77 19.11
N ILE A 141 -8.16 -7.32 18.49
CA ILE A 141 -8.07 -7.77 17.09
C ILE A 141 -8.10 -6.55 16.15
N LEU A 142 -7.05 -6.41 15.33
CA LEU A 142 -6.94 -5.37 14.31
C LEU A 142 -7.38 -5.86 12.92
N TYR A 143 -7.11 -7.12 12.60
CA TYR A 143 -7.43 -7.74 11.31
C TYR A 143 -7.39 -9.28 11.43
N VAL A 144 -8.15 -9.99 10.60
CA VAL A 144 -8.15 -11.46 10.50
C VAL A 144 -7.52 -11.85 9.16
N ILE A 145 -6.45 -12.64 9.18
CA ILE A 145 -5.67 -13.00 7.98
C ILE A 145 -6.18 -14.30 7.35
N ASN A 146 -6.37 -15.33 8.18
CA ASN A 146 -6.85 -16.64 7.74
C ASN A 146 -7.83 -17.19 8.76
N LEU A 147 -8.80 -17.94 8.25
CA LEU A 147 -9.81 -18.62 9.05
C LEU A 147 -9.69 -20.12 8.84
N TRP A 148 -9.73 -20.88 9.94
CA TRP A 148 -9.57 -22.32 9.93
C TRP A 148 -10.69 -22.95 10.74
N TYR A 149 -11.15 -24.12 10.33
CA TYR A 149 -12.19 -24.87 11.02
C TYR A 149 -11.80 -26.33 11.20
N LYS A 150 -12.49 -27.00 12.13
CA LYS A 150 -12.43 -28.45 12.30
C LYS A 150 -13.67 -29.06 11.67
N THR A 151 -13.47 -30.11 10.89
CA THR A 151 -14.57 -30.85 10.25
C THR A 151 -15.32 -31.77 11.21
N ALA A 152 -15.03 -31.76 12.51
CA ALA A 152 -15.73 -32.59 13.49
C ALA A 152 -15.48 -32.05 14.90
N ALA A 153 -16.45 -32.20 15.80
CA ALA A 153 -16.19 -32.08 17.21
C ALA A 153 -15.11 -33.09 17.63
N GLY A 154 -14.05 -32.62 18.30
CA GLY A 154 -12.93 -33.48 18.73
C GLY A 154 -11.87 -33.78 17.66
N SER A 155 -12.01 -33.32 16.41
CA SER A 155 -10.94 -33.44 15.41
C SER A 155 -9.66 -32.72 15.87
N THR A 156 -8.50 -33.28 15.55
CA THR A 156 -7.19 -32.63 15.72
C THR A 156 -6.70 -31.95 14.45
N ILE A 157 -7.40 -32.16 13.32
CA ILE A 157 -7.01 -31.68 12.01
C ILE A 157 -7.74 -30.38 11.71
N TRP A 158 -6.97 -29.33 11.41
CA TRP A 158 -7.47 -28.02 11.00
C TRP A 158 -7.46 -27.89 9.49
N GLN A 159 -8.56 -27.38 8.92
CA GLN A 159 -8.69 -27.09 7.50
C GLN A 159 -8.85 -25.59 7.29
N ALA A 160 -8.17 -25.05 6.27
CA ALA A 160 -8.29 -23.64 5.92
C ALA A 160 -9.65 -23.39 5.25
N MET A 161 -10.28 -22.25 5.57
CA MET A 161 -11.50 -21.80 4.89
C MET A 161 -11.25 -21.22 3.49
N GLN A 162 -9.98 -21.02 3.10
CA GLN A 162 -9.67 -20.56 1.76
C GLN A 162 -10.11 -21.60 0.72
N GLY A 163 -11.15 -21.26 -0.06
CA GLY A 163 -11.62 -22.04 -1.21
C GLY A 163 -13.10 -22.40 -1.23
N LEU A 164 -13.85 -22.21 -0.13
CA LEU A 164 -15.25 -22.69 -0.04
C LEU A 164 -16.29 -21.60 0.34
N THR A 165 -15.87 -20.44 0.85
CA THR A 165 -16.77 -19.51 1.56
C THR A 165 -16.17 -18.10 1.63
N ASN A 166 -17.01 -17.07 1.44
CA ASN A 166 -16.68 -15.66 1.66
C ASN A 166 -16.76 -15.35 3.16
N TRP A 167 -15.74 -14.70 3.72
CA TRP A 167 -15.77 -14.24 5.11
C TRP A 167 -15.25 -12.81 5.23
N LYS A 168 -15.68 -12.09 6.27
CA LYS A 168 -15.28 -10.71 6.53
C LYS A 168 -15.29 -10.40 8.02
N TYR A 169 -14.23 -9.75 8.49
CA TYR A 169 -14.15 -9.25 9.86
C TYR A 169 -14.45 -7.75 9.94
N TYR A 170 -15.31 -7.36 10.89
CA TYR A 170 -15.68 -5.97 11.19
C TYR A 170 -15.04 -5.55 12.50
N VAL A 171 -13.94 -4.81 12.38
CA VAL A 171 -13.09 -4.37 13.49
C VAL A 171 -13.88 -3.53 14.50
N GLU A 172 -14.72 -2.60 14.04
CA GLU A 172 -15.48 -1.69 14.91
C GLU A 172 -16.51 -2.40 15.78
N GLN A 173 -17.00 -3.55 15.31
CA GLN A 173 -18.02 -4.32 16.00
C GLN A 173 -17.44 -5.54 16.70
N LEU A 174 -16.15 -5.82 16.50
CA LEU A 174 -15.48 -7.06 16.92
C LEU A 174 -16.21 -8.33 16.45
N LYS A 175 -16.70 -8.32 15.20
CA LYS A 175 -17.54 -9.40 14.65
C LYS A 175 -16.96 -10.01 13.39
N LEU A 176 -17.00 -11.33 13.29
CA LEU A 176 -16.64 -12.07 12.07
C LEU A 176 -17.90 -12.63 11.40
N TYR A 177 -18.03 -12.40 10.09
CA TYR A 177 -19.13 -12.87 9.25
C TYR A 177 -18.63 -13.91 8.25
N ILE A 178 -19.40 -14.97 8.03
CA ILE A 178 -19.08 -16.10 7.15
C ILE A 178 -20.30 -16.49 6.29
N ASP A 179 -20.11 -16.69 4.98
CA ASP A 179 -21.13 -17.05 3.97
C ASP A 179 -20.55 -17.97 2.84
N PRO A 180 -21.08 -19.18 2.53
CA PRO A 180 -22.28 -19.84 3.06
C PRO A 180 -21.99 -20.83 4.22
N THR A 181 -23.03 -21.56 4.63
CA THR A 181 -23.04 -22.56 5.71
C THR A 181 -21.93 -23.61 5.56
N LEU A 182 -21.12 -23.81 6.61
CA LEU A 182 -20.43 -25.09 6.80
C LEU A 182 -21.50 -26.15 7.08
N ASN A 183 -21.60 -27.17 6.22
CA ASN A 183 -22.63 -28.19 6.38
C ASN A 183 -22.32 -29.01 7.64
N VAL A 184 -23.09 -28.78 8.71
CA VAL A 184 -22.97 -29.47 10.01
C VAL A 184 -23.25 -30.96 9.88
N SER A 185 -23.91 -31.41 8.81
CA SER A 185 -24.14 -32.85 8.54
C SER A 185 -22.89 -33.62 8.11
N SER A 186 -21.80 -32.93 7.77
CA SER A 186 -20.47 -33.53 7.59
C SER A 186 -19.54 -33.31 8.78
N LEU A 187 -20.08 -32.84 9.91
CA LEU A 187 -19.37 -32.73 11.18
C LEU A 187 -19.93 -33.76 12.19
N PRO A 188 -19.14 -34.75 12.65
CA PRO A 188 -19.44 -35.48 13.87
C PRO A 188 -19.64 -34.56 15.08
#